data_AF-A0A3C0X2J0-F1
#
_entry.id   AF-A0A3C0X2J0-F1
#
_cell.length_a   1.000
_cell.length_b   1.000
_cell.length_c   1.000
_cell.angle_alpha   90.00
_cell.angle_beta   90.00
_cell.angle_gamma   90.00
#
_symmetry.space_group_name_H-M   'P 1'
#
loop_
_entity.id
_entity.type
_entity.pdbx_description
1 polymer ?
#
loop_
_entity_poly.entity_id
_entity_poly.type
_entity_poly.pdbx_seq_one_letter_code
_entity_poly.pdbx_strand_id
1 'polypeptide(L)'
;HTAALDPKTAAKVLALSDKFIAEDKLTAMMITHNMKDAITYGNRLIMMNNGQIILDVSGEEKKKLTVEYLLEAFSKLSGAEFTNDRALLN
;
A
#
# COMPACT_ATOMS: atom_id res chain seq x y z
N HIS A 1 2.01 -1.95 11.13
CA HIS A 1 1.75 -1.04 12.26
C HIS A 1 2.83 0.04 12.34
N THR A 2 2.56 1.21 11.75
CA THR A 2 3.36 2.45 11.87
C THR A 2 2.71 3.47 12.83
N ALA A 3 1.66 3.06 13.55
CA ALA A 3 0.66 3.93 14.17
C ALA A 3 1.12 4.83 15.35
N ALA A 4 2.40 4.80 15.74
CA ALA A 4 2.94 5.60 16.85
C ALA A 4 4.14 6.47 16.45
N LEU A 5 4.51 6.49 15.17
CA LEU A 5 5.61 7.30 14.64
C LEU A 5 5.03 8.52 13.93
N ASP A 6 5.65 9.69 14.11
CA ASP A 6 5.29 10.84 13.29
C ASP A 6 5.56 10.53 11.80
N PRO A 7 4.82 11.16 10.86
CA PRO A 7 4.91 10.82 9.44
C PRO A 7 6.33 10.89 8.86
N LYS A 8 7.17 11.81 9.34
CA LYS A 8 8.55 11.94 8.86
C LYS A 8 9.40 10.77 9.32
N THR A 9 9.25 10.36 10.57
CA THR A 9 9.99 9.20 11.09
C THR A 9 9.50 7.90 10.45
N ALA A 10 8.20 7.73 10.24
CA ALA A 10 7.65 6.57 9.52
C ALA A 10 8.23 6.47 8.09
N ALA A 11 8.26 7.57 7.34
CA ALA A 11 8.85 7.60 6.01
C ALA A 11 10.35 7.24 6.01
N LYS A 12 11.12 7.71 6.99
CA LYS A 12 12.54 7.33 7.15
C LYS A 12 12.70 5.83 7.42
N VAL A 13 11.90 5.28 8.32
CA VAL A 13 11.94 3.84 8.65
C VAL A 13 11.59 3.01 7.43
N LEU A 14 10.56 3.39 6.66
CA LEU A 14 10.19 2.70 5.42
C LEU A 14 11.30 2.74 4.38
N ALA A 15 11.90 3.90 4.13
CA ALA A 15 13.00 4.05 3.18
C ALA A 15 14.22 3.20 3.58
N LEU A 16 14.58 3.18 4.87
CA LEU A 16 15.68 2.34 5.37
C LEU A 16 15.34 0.85 5.28
N SER A 17 14.10 0.47 5.59
CA SER A 17 13.66 -0.93 5.49
C SER A 17 13.73 -1.42 4.05
N ASP A 18 13.21 -0.65 3.10
CA ASP A 18 13.25 -0.97 1.66
C ASP A 18 14.69 -1.12 1.15
N LYS A 19 15.59 -0.22 1.59
CA LYS A 19 17.02 -0.32 1.30
C LYS A 19 17.61 -1.65 1.79
N PHE A 20 17.44 -1.99 3.07
CA PHE A 20 18.03 -3.23 3.63
C PHE A 20 17.41 -4.48 3.01
N ILE A 21 16.11 -4.47 2.73
CA ILE A 21 15.44 -5.57 2.02
C ILE A 21 16.08 -5.81 0.65
N ALA A 22 16.37 -4.75 -0.11
CA ALA A 22 16.99 -4.85 -1.43
C ALA A 22 18.46 -5.28 -1.37
N GLU A 23 19.24 -4.71 -0.46
CA GLU A 23 20.67 -5.00 -0.29
C GLU A 23 20.90 -6.44 0.19
N ASP A 24 20.15 -6.87 1.21
CA ASP A 24 20.34 -8.17 1.87
C ASP A 24 19.43 -9.27 1.29
N LYS A 25 18.63 -8.96 0.27
CA LYS A 25 17.68 -9.87 -0.39
C LYS A 25 16.70 -10.54 0.58
N LEU A 26 16.17 -9.75 1.51
CA LEU A 26 15.27 -10.25 2.54
C LEU A 26 13.84 -10.38 2.00
N THR A 27 13.08 -11.31 2.58
CA THR A 27 11.62 -11.36 2.37
C THR A 27 10.95 -10.55 3.46
N ALA A 28 10.14 -9.57 3.07
CA ALA A 28 9.40 -8.72 3.99
C ALA A 28 7.97 -8.47 3.51
N MET A 29 7.08 -8.19 4.46
CA MET A 29 5.69 -7.86 4.18
C MET A 29 5.31 -6.59 4.95
N MET A 30 4.93 -5.54 4.22
CA MET A 30 4.41 -4.31 4.79
C MET A 30 2.89 -4.32 4.80
N ILE A 31 2.29 -4.01 5.95
CA ILE A 31 0.84 -3.82 6.09
C ILE A 31 0.60 -2.32 6.32
N THR A 32 -0.10 -1.70 5.38
CA THR A 32 -0.44 -0.26 5.40
C THR A 32 -1.85 -0.02 4.86
N HIS A 33 -2.46 1.08 5.30
CA HIS A 33 -3.68 1.64 4.69
C HIS A 33 -3.37 2.85 3.81
N ASN A 34 -2.12 3.35 3.82
CA ASN A 34 -1.68 4.45 2.99
C ASN A 34 -1.39 3.92 1.57
N MET A 35 -2.23 4.33 0.61
CA MET A 35 -2.11 3.86 -0.77
C MET A 35 -0.82 4.32 -1.46
N LYS A 36 -0.30 5.52 -1.11
CA LYS A 36 0.97 6.00 -1.69
C LYS A 36 2.11 5.10 -1.28
N ASP A 37 2.19 4.75 0.01
CA ASP A 37 3.24 3.83 0.50
C ASP A 37 3.13 2.45 -0.16
N ALA A 38 1.91 1.92 -0.31
CA ALA A 38 1.68 0.62 -0.95
C ALA A 38 2.13 0.60 -2.42
N ILE A 39 1.93 1.70 -3.16
CA ILE A 39 2.39 1.85 -4.54
C ILE A 39 3.91 2.00 -4.58
N THR A 40 4.47 2.87 -3.72
CA THR A 40 5.91 3.21 -3.72
C THR A 40 6.80 2.05 -3.32
N TYR A 41 6.48 1.32 -2.25
CA TYR A 41 7.38 0.32 -1.67
C TYR A 41 7.04 -1.12 -2.08
N GLY A 42 8.06 -1.98 -2.15
CA GLY A 42 7.91 -3.39 -2.50
C GLY A 42 7.65 -3.66 -4.00
N ASN A 43 7.62 -4.93 -4.36
CA ASN A 43 7.53 -5.40 -5.75
C ASN A 43 6.19 -6.09 -6.09
N ARG A 44 5.33 -6.31 -5.09
CA ARG A 44 3.98 -6.87 -5.19
C ARG A 44 3.05 -6.11 -4.25
N LEU A 45 1.81 -5.89 -4.67
CA LEU A 45 0.75 -5.29 -3.88
C LEU A 45 -0.41 -6.25 -3.83
N ILE A 46 -0.87 -6.54 -2.60
CA ILE A 46 -2.06 -7.34 -2.35
C ILE A 46 -3.05 -6.46 -1.60
N MET A 47 -4.24 -6.29 -2.15
CA MET A 47 -5.34 -5.59 -1.49
C MET A 47 -6.37 -6.61 -1.01
N MET A 48 -6.82 -6.46 0.23
CA MET A 48 -7.77 -7.37 0.85
C MET A 48 -9.02 -6.62 1.32
N ASN A 49 -10.18 -7.27 1.18
CA ASN A 49 -11.45 -6.81 1.75
C ASN A 49 -12.21 -8.02 2.30
N ASN A 50 -12.77 -7.92 3.51
CA ASN A 50 -13.53 -8.99 4.17
C ASN A 50 -12.85 -10.38 4.14
N GLY A 51 -11.53 -10.41 4.37
CA GLY A 51 -10.74 -11.65 4.38
C GLY A 51 -10.45 -12.24 3.00
N GLN A 52 -10.85 -11.57 1.91
CA GLN A 52 -10.59 -12.00 0.54
C GLN A 52 -9.57 -11.08 -0.13
N ILE A 53 -8.72 -11.66 -0.99
CA ILE A 53 -7.84 -10.90 -1.87
C ILE A 53 -8.69 -10.35 -3.01
N ILE A 54 -8.74 -9.03 -3.15
CA ILE A 54 -9.48 -8.35 -4.22
C ILE A 54 -8.55 -7.81 -5.30
N LEU A 55 -7.27 -7.55 -5.00
CA LEU A 55 -6.27 -7.14 -5.98
C LEU A 55 -4.94 -7.82 -5.66
N ASP A 56 -4.25 -8.32 -6.67
CA ASP A 56 -2.92 -8.91 -6.57
C ASP A 56 -2.12 -8.57 -7.82
N VAL A 57 -1.16 -7.66 -7.68
CA VAL A 57 -0.42 -7.07 -8.81
C VAL A 57 1.06 -7.00 -8.47
N SER A 58 1.91 -7.23 -9.47
CA SER A 58 3.36 -7.29 -9.29
C SER A 58 4.13 -6.74 -10.49
N GLY A 59 5.42 -6.48 -10.29
CA GLY A 59 6.33 -6.09 -11.38
C GLY A 59 5.91 -4.78 -12.07
N GLU A 60 5.88 -4.80 -13.41
CA GLU A 60 5.57 -3.62 -14.23
C GLU A 60 4.14 -3.12 -14.07
N GLU A 61 3.20 -4.00 -13.73
CA GLU A 61 1.81 -3.61 -13.49
C GLU A 61 1.72 -2.74 -12.23
N LYS A 62 2.41 -3.13 -11.15
CA LYS A 62 2.47 -2.35 -9.91
C LYS A 62 3.04 -0.95 -10.13
N LYS A 63 4.07 -0.82 -10.97
CA LYS A 63 4.73 0.46 -11.26
C LYS A 63 3.81 1.48 -11.94
N LYS A 64 2.76 1.01 -12.61
CA LYS A 64 1.78 1.87 -13.31
C LYS A 64 0.57 2.22 -12.45
N LEU A 65 0.48 1.70 -11.23
CA LEU A 65 -0.66 1.98 -10.34
C LEU A 65 -0.67 3.44 -9.92
N THR A 66 -1.87 3.98 -9.84
CA THR A 66 -2.15 5.28 -9.23
C THR A 66 -3.10 5.11 -8.06
N VAL A 67 -3.17 6.12 -7.19
CA VAL A 67 -4.09 6.11 -6.05
C VAL A 67 -5.54 6.05 -6.54
N GLU A 68 -5.86 6.76 -7.62
CA GLU A 68 -7.18 6.79 -8.22
C GLU A 68 -7.61 5.41 -8.70
N TYR A 69 -6.70 4.68 -9.37
CA TYR A 69 -6.96 3.32 -9.81
C TYR A 69 -7.24 2.38 -8.63
N LEU A 70 -6.45 2.47 -7.55
CA LEU A 70 -6.66 1.64 -6.36
C LEU A 70 -7.99 1.94 -5.66
N LEU A 71 -8.41 3.20 -5.61
CA LEU A 71 -9.72 3.60 -5.08
C LEU A 71 -10.87 3.08 -5.94
N GLU A 72 -10.73 3.15 -7.25
CA GLU A 72 -11.71 2.64 -8.21
C GLU A 72 -11.83 1.11 -8.11
N ALA A 73 -10.69 0.40 -8.08
CA ALA A 73 -10.63 -1.05 -7.90
C ALA A 73 -11.26 -1.46 -6.57
N PHE A 74 -10.94 -0.76 -5.48
CA PHE A 74 -11.54 -1.03 -4.17
C PHE A 74 -13.06 -0.85 -4.21
N SER A 75 -13.58 0.26 -4.72
CA SER A 75 -15.03 0.51 -4.79
C SER A 75 -15.76 -0.54 -5.63
N LYS A 76 -15.23 -0.88 -6.80
CA LYS A 76 -15.82 -1.89 -7.71
C LYS A 76 -15.83 -3.29 -7.10
N LEU A 77 -14.77 -3.66 -6.39
CA LEU A 77 -14.57 -5.04 -5.92
C LEU A 77 -15.07 -5.25 -4.49
N SER A 78 -15.21 -4.19 -3.69
CA SER A 78 -15.76 -4.25 -2.34
C SER A 78 -17.29 -4.15 -2.29
N GLY A 79 -17.93 -3.69 -3.37
CA GLY A 79 -19.38 -3.46 -3.42
C GLY A 79 -19.86 -2.33 -2.50
N ALA A 80 -18.95 -1.53 -1.93
CA ALA A 80 -19.25 -0.41 -1.05
C ALA A 80 -19.18 0.92 -1.83
N GLU A 81 -20.22 1.75 -1.74
CA GLU A 81 -20.15 3.15 -2.16
C GLU A 81 -19.25 3.91 -1.19
N PHE A 82 -18.02 4.23 -1.63
CA PHE A 82 -17.06 4.95 -0.81
C PHE A 82 -17.28 6.46 -0.95
N THR A 83 -17.71 7.14 0.13
CA THR A 83 -17.75 8.61 0.19
C THR A 83 -16.34 9.14 0.50
N ASN A 84 -15.79 9.90 -0.44
CA ASN A 84 -14.35 10.08 -0.66
C ASN A 84 -13.64 11.08 0.28
N ASP A 85 -14.23 11.51 1.40
CA ASP A 85 -13.74 12.69 2.13
C ASP A 85 -12.93 12.40 3.41
N ARG A 86 -12.96 11.16 3.95
CA ARG A 86 -12.26 10.84 5.22
C ARG A 86 -10.99 9.98 5.08
N ALA A 87 -10.80 9.28 3.97
CA ALA A 87 -9.66 8.38 3.81
C ALA A 87 -8.35 9.08 3.40
N LEU A 88 -8.42 10.35 2.99
CA LEU A 88 -7.24 11.12 2.56
C LEU A 88 -6.54 11.89 3.70
N LEU A 89 -7.10 11.90 4.93
CA LEU A 89 -6.72 12.85 5.98
C LEU A 89 -5.97 12.30 7.19
N ASN A 90 -5.48 11.05 7.18
CA ASN A 90 -4.63 10.53 8.27
C ASN A 90 -3.36 9.87 7.74
#